data_AF-A0AAQ4DBC5-F1
#
_entry.id   AF-A0AAQ4DBC5-F1
#
_cell.length_a   1.000
_cell.length_b   1.000
_cell.length_c   1.000
_cell.angle_alpha   90.00
_cell.angle_beta   90.00
_cell.angle_gamma   90.00
#
_symmetry.space_group_name_H-M   'P 1'
#
loop_
_entity.id
_entity.type
_entity.pdbx_description
1 polymer ?
#
loop_
_entity_poly.entity_id
_entity_poly.type
_entity_poly.pdbx_seq_one_letter_code
_entity_poly.pdbx_strand_id
1 'polypeptide(L)'
;MQAKFKNETYEASGARITDCKTTFQSDIVLKVRPPIELDKGHLRNGSTLISFLYPAQNKQLVDELAKKQMTVFAMDAIPRISRAQVFDALSSMANIAGYKAVIEAANHFGRFFTGYHTVWGVTPALHSPLMSVTNAVSGITAVGGLLLMGGGVMPGTVPQSLAAGAAFISTINIFGGFLVTQRMLDMFRRPTDPKEHNYLYAIPGADMPVVITVLNSYSGWALCAEGFMLNNNLMTIVGALIGSSGAILSYIMCKAMNRSLPNVILGGYGTSSTGGGKPMAITGTHTECNVDEAVSMIRDAKDIIITPGYGLCVAKAQYPLAEMVKALRAAGKNVRFGIHPVAGRMPGQLNVLLAEAGVPYDIVLEMDEINDDFPKTDLVLVIGANDTVNSSAEEDPNSIIAGMPVLKVWNSKKVIVMKRSLGVGYAAVDNPVFYKKNTNMLLGDAKKTCDALLQKVQASFQS
;
A
#
# COMPACT_ATOMS: atom_id res chain seq x y z
N MET A 1 24.48 -9.32 -1.82
CA MET A 1 24.02 -8.03 -2.38
C MET A 1 25.06 -6.96 -2.15
N GLN A 2 25.75 -6.56 -3.21
CA GLN A 2 26.52 -5.31 -3.28
C GLN A 2 25.55 -4.16 -3.60
N ALA A 3 25.84 -2.94 -3.14
CA ALA A 3 25.04 -1.76 -3.46
C ALA A 3 24.99 -1.55 -4.98
N LYS A 4 23.81 -1.21 -5.53
CA LYS A 4 23.62 -0.97 -6.98
C LYS A 4 24.27 0.33 -7.48
N PHE A 5 24.73 1.18 -6.57
CA PHE A 5 25.44 2.41 -6.87
C PHE A 5 26.93 2.20 -6.64
N LYS A 6 27.73 2.61 -7.60
CA LYS A 6 29.19 2.53 -7.47
C LYS A 6 29.68 3.64 -6.54
N ASN A 7 30.85 3.45 -5.95
CA ASN A 7 31.46 4.42 -5.04
C ASN A 7 31.59 5.81 -5.68
N GLU A 8 31.86 5.87 -6.98
CA GLU A 8 32.00 7.14 -7.71
C GLU A 8 30.69 7.95 -7.73
N THR A 9 29.53 7.30 -7.65
CA THR A 9 28.23 8.00 -7.58
C THR A 9 28.02 8.70 -6.24
N TYR A 10 28.51 8.09 -5.16
CA TYR A 10 28.49 8.67 -3.83
C TYR A 10 29.47 9.84 -3.73
N GLU A 11 30.67 9.69 -4.28
CA GLU A 11 31.68 10.76 -4.33
C GLU A 11 31.22 11.96 -5.16
N ALA A 12 30.59 11.72 -6.31
CA ALA A 12 29.96 12.76 -7.12
C ALA A 12 28.85 13.53 -6.39
N SER A 13 28.22 12.90 -5.40
CA SER A 13 27.20 13.51 -4.54
C SER A 13 27.78 14.18 -3.28
N GLY A 14 29.11 14.28 -3.18
CA GLY A 14 29.82 14.91 -2.06
C GLY A 14 30.08 13.99 -0.87
N ALA A 15 29.79 12.68 -0.97
CA ALA A 15 30.14 11.73 0.08
C ALA A 15 31.64 11.39 0.02
N ARG A 16 32.26 11.17 1.17
CA ARG A 16 33.64 10.67 1.24
C ARG A 16 33.60 9.16 1.48
N ILE A 17 34.16 8.38 0.55
CA ILE A 17 34.27 6.93 0.72
C ILE A 17 35.51 6.63 1.57
N THR A 18 35.32 5.91 2.67
CA THR A 18 36.38 5.53 3.61
C THR A 18 36.23 4.08 4.04
N ASP A 19 37.21 3.57 4.77
CA ASP A 19 37.14 2.24 5.36
C ASP A 19 36.16 2.17 6.54
N CYS A 20 35.70 0.96 6.87
CA CYS A 20 34.74 0.74 7.95
C CYS A 20 35.24 1.22 9.32
N LYS A 21 36.56 1.12 9.59
CA LYS A 21 37.09 1.49 10.91
C LYS A 21 37.01 3.00 11.11
N THR A 22 37.41 3.77 10.10
CA THR A 22 37.27 5.22 10.10
C THR A 22 35.79 5.64 10.20
N THR A 23 34.91 4.98 9.45
CA THR A 23 33.46 5.28 9.47
C THR A 23 32.85 5.07 10.86
N PHE A 24 33.23 4.01 11.58
CA PHE A 24 32.72 3.72 12.91
C PHE A 24 33.23 4.62 14.04
N GLN A 25 34.21 5.50 13.75
CA GLN A 25 34.65 6.55 14.68
C GLN A 25 33.79 7.83 14.63
N SER A 26 32.82 7.89 13.71
CA SER A 26 31.91 9.03 13.55
C SER A 26 30.99 9.21 14.75
N ASP A 27 30.56 10.46 14.99
CA ASP A 27 29.61 10.77 16.08
C ASP A 27 28.23 10.15 15.83
N ILE A 28 27.83 10.03 14.55
CA ILE A 28 26.60 9.38 14.11
C ILE A 28 26.94 8.33 13.06
N VAL A 29 26.45 7.11 13.26
CA VAL A 29 26.61 5.99 12.34
C VAL A 29 25.22 5.54 11.88
N LEU A 30 24.97 5.62 10.57
CA LEU A 30 23.74 5.13 9.95
C LEU A 30 24.03 3.81 9.22
N LYS A 31 23.37 2.74 9.64
CA LYS A 31 23.59 1.40 9.09
C LYS A 31 22.27 0.78 8.63
N VAL A 32 22.22 0.39 7.37
CA VAL A 32 21.03 -0.21 6.75
C VAL A 32 20.82 -1.67 7.19
N ARG A 33 21.87 -2.37 7.63
CA ARG A 33 21.81 -3.75 8.11
C ARG A 33 22.11 -3.83 9.60
N PRO A 34 21.61 -4.86 10.33
CA PRO A 34 21.93 -5.04 11.72
C PRO A 34 23.45 -5.07 12.00
N PRO A 35 23.91 -4.57 13.17
CA PRO A 35 25.28 -4.74 13.61
C PRO A 35 25.67 -6.22 13.64
N ILE A 36 26.81 -6.57 13.07
CA ILE A 36 27.38 -7.92 13.10
C ILE A 36 28.53 -7.98 14.10
N GLU A 37 28.97 -9.19 14.45
CA GLU A 37 30.06 -9.40 15.42
C GLU A 37 31.36 -8.65 15.06
N LEU A 38 31.69 -8.47 13.78
CA LEU A 38 32.87 -7.70 13.34
C LEU A 38 32.78 -6.19 13.65
N ASP A 39 31.58 -5.64 13.82
CA ASP A 39 31.39 -4.24 14.19
C ASP A 39 31.66 -4.02 15.68
N LYS A 40 31.58 -5.09 16.48
CA LYS A 40 31.80 -5.10 17.91
C LYS A 40 33.27 -4.78 18.19
N GLY A 41 33.51 -3.55 18.63
CA GLY A 41 34.84 -3.04 18.99
C GLY A 41 35.19 -1.75 18.28
N HIS A 42 34.74 -1.56 17.05
CA HIS A 42 35.10 -0.41 16.23
C HIS A 42 34.17 0.80 16.41
N LEU A 43 32.97 0.59 16.95
CA LEU A 43 32.05 1.70 17.30
C LEU A 43 32.61 2.53 18.46
N ARG A 44 32.70 3.84 18.24
CA ARG A 44 33.15 4.82 19.24
C ARG A 44 32.19 4.87 20.44
N ASN A 45 32.75 4.89 21.65
CA ASN A 45 31.95 5.04 22.88
C ASN A 45 31.20 6.39 22.86
N GLY A 46 29.95 6.40 23.31
CA GLY A 46 29.11 7.60 23.30
C GLY A 46 28.54 8.01 21.94
N SER A 47 28.83 7.28 20.85
CA SER A 47 28.30 7.60 19.52
C SER A 47 26.81 7.24 19.38
N THR A 48 26.16 7.83 18.38
CA THR A 48 24.77 7.53 18.01
C THR A 48 24.71 6.52 16.87
N LEU A 49 23.95 5.44 17.05
CA LEU A 49 23.74 4.41 16.04
C LEU A 49 22.27 4.37 15.59
N ILE A 50 22.04 4.50 14.29
CA ILE A 50 20.72 4.36 13.66
C ILE A 50 20.75 3.10 12.78
N SER A 51 20.04 2.05 13.19
CA SER A 51 20.07 0.75 12.50
C SER A 51 18.86 -0.12 12.85
N PHE A 52 18.63 -1.17 12.07
CA PHE A 52 17.86 -2.32 12.54
C PHE A 52 18.63 -3.03 13.65
N LEU A 53 17.97 -3.35 14.76
CA LEU A 53 18.61 -3.89 15.97
C LEU A 53 17.86 -5.10 16.54
N TYR A 54 16.53 -5.15 16.43
CA TYR A 54 15.69 -6.20 17.03
C TYR A 54 16.00 -6.41 18.53
N PRO A 55 15.85 -5.36 19.36
CA PRO A 55 16.34 -5.36 20.75
C PRO A 55 15.71 -6.47 21.61
N ALA A 56 14.49 -6.89 21.29
CA ALA A 56 13.81 -7.99 21.98
C ALA A 56 14.44 -9.37 21.70
N GLN A 57 15.10 -9.54 20.56
CA GLN A 57 15.74 -10.80 20.14
C GLN A 57 17.26 -10.78 20.42
N ASN A 58 17.88 -9.60 20.36
CA ASN A 58 19.33 -9.43 20.43
C ASN A 58 19.79 -8.76 21.73
N LYS A 59 19.40 -9.30 22.88
CA LYS A 59 19.70 -8.73 24.21
C LYS A 59 21.20 -8.51 24.46
N GLN A 60 22.04 -9.48 24.08
CA GLN A 60 23.49 -9.37 24.24
C GLN A 60 24.08 -8.17 23.50
N LEU A 61 23.60 -7.88 22.29
CA LEU A 61 24.04 -6.73 21.50
C LEU A 61 23.63 -5.42 22.18
N VAL A 62 22.40 -5.35 22.71
CA VAL A 62 21.92 -4.18 23.44
C VAL A 62 22.76 -3.93 24.69
N ASP A 63 23.08 -4.98 25.45
CA ASP A 63 23.90 -4.88 26.66
C ASP A 63 25.33 -4.40 26.35
N GLU A 64 25.92 -4.84 25.24
CA GLU A 64 27.24 -4.38 24.76
C GLU A 64 27.21 -2.90 24.35
N LEU A 65 26.18 -2.47 23.61
CA LEU A 65 26.01 -1.07 23.19
C LEU A 65 25.76 -0.15 24.40
N ALA A 66 25.03 -0.65 25.41
CA ALA A 66 24.81 0.06 26.67
C ALA A 66 26.10 0.22 27.48
N LYS A 67 26.97 -0.82 27.53
CA LYS A 67 28.31 -0.72 28.15
C LYS A 67 29.18 0.36 27.50
N LYS A 68 29.02 0.58 26.19
CA LYS A 68 29.70 1.64 25.44
C LYS A 68 29.04 3.02 25.56
N GLN A 69 27.98 3.16 26.38
CA GLN A 69 27.22 4.40 26.58
C GLN A 69 26.68 4.99 25.26
N MET A 70 26.33 4.15 24.29
CA MET A 70 25.85 4.60 22.98
C MET A 70 24.37 4.97 23.00
N THR A 71 24.00 5.96 22.18
CA THR A 71 22.58 6.28 21.91
C THR A 71 22.14 5.49 20.67
N VAL A 72 21.12 4.64 20.79
CA VAL A 72 20.74 3.73 19.70
C VAL A 72 19.28 3.92 19.30
N PHE A 73 19.05 4.23 18.02
CA PHE A 73 17.73 4.25 17.40
C PHE A 73 17.49 2.93 16.67
N ALA A 74 16.73 2.03 17.31
CA ALA A 74 16.31 0.76 16.71
C ALA A 74 15.15 1.01 15.74
N MET A 75 15.46 1.01 14.44
CA MET A 75 14.49 1.29 13.37
C MET A 75 13.32 0.32 13.34
N ASP A 76 13.51 -0.92 13.81
CA ASP A 76 12.47 -1.94 13.89
C ASP A 76 11.47 -1.71 15.05
N ALA A 77 11.88 -0.99 16.11
CA ALA A 77 11.09 -0.74 17.32
C ALA A 77 10.26 0.55 17.26
N ILE A 78 10.36 1.30 16.16
CA ILE A 78 9.55 2.51 15.93
C ILE A 78 8.06 2.09 15.87
N PRO A 79 7.18 2.67 16.72
CA PRO A 79 5.79 2.26 16.82
C PRO A 79 5.09 2.31 15.46
N ARG A 80 4.49 1.19 15.06
CA ARG A 80 3.79 1.07 13.79
C ARG A 80 2.30 1.06 14.04
N ILE A 81 1.55 1.85 13.27
CA ILE A 81 0.09 1.74 13.23
C ILE A 81 -0.28 0.37 12.66
N SER A 82 -1.14 -0.34 13.39
CA SER A 82 -1.42 -1.75 13.27
C SER A 82 -2.20 -2.11 11.99
N ARG A 83 -1.58 -2.99 11.17
CA ARG A 83 -2.13 -4.02 10.25
C ARG A 83 -1.31 -4.25 8.96
N ALA A 84 -0.18 -3.58 8.78
CA ALA A 84 0.72 -3.88 7.66
C ALA A 84 2.19 -3.79 8.07
N GLN A 85 2.83 -4.95 8.22
CA GLN A 85 4.30 -5.09 8.33
C GLN A 85 4.64 -6.36 7.54
N VAL A 86 5.36 -6.28 6.43
CA VAL A 86 6.74 -5.78 6.30
C VAL A 86 6.80 -4.52 5.42
N PHE A 87 7.16 -3.36 5.98
CA PHE A 87 7.53 -2.18 5.21
C PHE A 87 9.01 -1.85 5.41
N ASP A 88 9.62 -1.53 4.28
CA ASP A 88 10.98 -1.03 4.04
C ASP A 88 11.26 0.26 4.84
N ALA A 89 12.54 0.51 5.11
CA ALA A 89 13.09 1.71 5.72
C ALA A 89 12.52 3.01 5.11
N LEU A 90 12.14 3.02 3.83
CA LEU A 90 11.46 4.13 3.16
C LEU A 90 10.14 4.56 3.84
N SER A 91 9.27 3.61 4.24
CA SER A 91 8.01 3.93 4.92
C SER A 91 8.24 4.36 6.37
N SER A 92 9.24 3.78 7.04
CA SER A 92 9.67 4.22 8.37
C SER A 92 10.23 5.65 8.31
N MET A 93 11.03 5.99 7.30
CA MET A 93 11.55 7.35 7.11
C MET A 93 10.44 8.35 6.79
N ALA A 94 9.46 7.99 5.96
CA ALA A 94 8.31 8.86 5.66
C ALA A 94 7.43 9.11 6.91
N ASN A 95 7.19 8.09 7.73
CA ASN A 95 6.49 8.26 9.01
C ASN A 95 7.30 9.10 10.00
N ILE A 96 8.61 8.87 10.13
CA ILE A 96 9.48 9.65 11.02
C ILE A 96 9.52 11.12 10.59
N ALA A 97 9.57 11.41 9.29
CA ALA A 97 9.50 12.79 8.78
C ALA A 97 8.17 13.46 9.13
N GLY A 98 7.05 12.74 9.00
CA GLY A 98 5.73 13.23 9.44
C GLY A 98 5.64 13.45 10.95
N TYR A 99 6.17 12.53 11.77
CA TYR A 99 6.21 12.70 13.23
C TYR A 99 7.15 13.83 13.66
N LYS A 100 8.28 14.01 12.96
CA LYS A 100 9.23 15.09 13.23
C LYS A 100 8.57 16.45 13.00
N ALA A 101 7.86 16.62 11.89
CA ALA A 101 7.09 17.83 11.60
C ALA A 101 6.06 18.13 12.71
N VAL A 102 5.34 17.11 13.19
CA VAL A 102 4.37 17.27 14.29
C VAL A 102 5.05 17.61 15.62
N ILE A 103 6.20 17.02 15.93
CA ILE A 103 6.95 17.27 17.16
C ILE A 103 7.60 18.67 17.14
N GLU A 104 8.20 19.08 16.03
CA GLU A 104 8.76 20.43 15.88
C GLU A 104 7.66 21.50 15.91
N ALA A 105 6.50 21.25 15.27
CA ALA A 105 5.32 22.10 15.39
C ALA A 105 4.82 22.18 16.84
N ALA A 106 4.74 21.06 17.56
CA ALA A 106 4.32 21.09 18.96
C ALA A 106 5.31 21.82 19.88
N ASN A 107 6.60 21.75 19.59
CA ASN A 107 7.64 22.49 20.32
C ASN A 107 7.54 24.00 20.06
N HIS A 108 7.24 24.41 18.83
CA HIS A 108 7.06 25.82 18.46
C HIS A 108 5.70 26.42 18.89
N PHE A 109 4.63 25.63 18.87
CA PHE A 109 3.27 26.12 19.15
C PHE A 109 2.76 25.79 20.57
N GLY A 110 3.53 25.06 21.38
CA GLY A 110 3.43 24.91 22.84
C GLY A 110 2.17 24.27 23.43
N ARG A 111 1.06 24.18 22.67
CA ARG A 111 -0.27 23.76 23.19
C ARG A 111 -1.00 22.73 22.34
N PHE A 112 -0.31 22.11 21.37
CA PHE A 112 -0.92 21.12 20.48
C PHE A 112 -1.30 19.81 21.22
N PHE A 113 -0.42 19.32 22.10
CA PHE A 113 -0.60 18.02 22.76
C PHE A 113 -1.66 18.00 23.87
N THR A 114 -1.92 19.12 24.55
CA THR A 114 -2.91 19.18 25.63
C THR A 114 -4.32 18.92 25.09
N GLY A 115 -4.69 19.56 23.97
CA GLY A 115 -5.97 19.30 23.31
C GLY A 115 -6.08 17.87 22.77
N TYR A 116 -5.01 17.34 22.18
CA TYR A 116 -4.95 15.97 21.67
C TYR A 116 -5.15 14.92 22.78
N HIS A 117 -4.46 15.06 23.92
CA HIS A 117 -4.59 14.12 25.04
C HIS A 117 -5.92 14.25 25.79
N THR A 118 -6.53 15.44 25.86
CA THR A 118 -7.88 15.61 26.41
C THR A 118 -8.93 14.90 25.55
N VAL A 119 -8.80 14.92 24.22
CA VAL A 119 -9.70 14.22 23.30
C VAL A 119 -9.49 12.70 23.33
N TRP A 120 -8.23 12.24 23.38
CA TRP A 120 -7.87 10.82 23.41
C TRP A 120 -8.08 10.13 24.76
N GLY A 121 -8.22 10.88 25.85
CA GLY A 121 -8.50 10.36 27.19
C GLY A 121 -9.98 10.02 27.44
N VAL A 122 -10.88 10.38 26.52
CA VAL A 122 -12.32 10.07 26.62
C VAL A 122 -12.57 8.67 26.07
N THR A 123 -13.24 7.82 26.86
CA THR A 123 -13.51 6.42 26.52
C THR A 123 -14.22 6.32 25.16
N PRO A 124 -13.76 5.47 24.21
CA PRO A 124 -14.24 5.44 22.81
C PRO A 124 -15.72 5.14 22.58
N ALA A 125 -16.49 4.87 23.64
CA ALA A 125 -17.91 4.58 23.58
C ALA A 125 -18.78 5.83 23.32
N LEU A 126 -18.26 7.05 23.51
CA LEU A 126 -19.04 8.28 23.44
C LEU A 126 -18.73 9.21 22.24
N HIS A 127 -17.68 8.97 21.46
CA HIS A 127 -17.45 9.65 20.17
C HIS A 127 -16.35 8.95 19.37
N SER A 128 -16.44 8.93 18.04
CA SER A 128 -15.31 8.54 17.21
C SER A 128 -14.20 9.60 17.33
N PRO A 129 -12.94 9.24 17.68
CA PRO A 129 -11.84 10.19 17.87
C PRO A 129 -11.62 11.14 16.68
N LEU A 130 -11.97 10.70 15.47
CA LEU A 130 -11.86 11.48 14.25
C LEU A 130 -12.81 12.69 14.21
N MET A 131 -14.05 12.56 14.70
CA MET A 131 -15.06 13.63 14.71
C MET A 131 -14.78 14.72 15.75
N SER A 132 -14.23 14.33 16.89
CA SER A 132 -13.85 15.27 17.96
C SER A 132 -12.67 16.14 17.51
N VAL A 133 -11.69 15.56 16.82
CA VAL A 133 -10.53 16.29 16.27
C VAL A 133 -10.94 17.26 15.16
N THR A 134 -11.85 16.88 14.25
CA THR A 134 -12.33 17.78 13.18
C THR A 134 -13.16 18.93 13.71
N ASN A 135 -13.97 18.71 14.75
CA ASN A 135 -14.70 19.76 15.45
C ASN A 135 -13.77 20.71 16.22
N ALA A 136 -12.72 20.19 16.84
CA ALA A 136 -11.72 21.01 17.52
C ALA A 136 -10.94 21.91 16.55
N VAL A 137 -10.53 21.40 15.39
CA VAL A 137 -9.89 22.19 14.33
C VAL A 137 -10.84 23.26 13.77
N SER A 138 -12.13 22.92 13.62
CA SER A 138 -13.16 23.88 13.19
C SER A 138 -13.40 24.97 14.25
N GLY A 139 -13.35 24.63 15.55
CA GLY A 139 -13.43 25.60 16.64
C GLY A 139 -12.27 26.60 16.63
N ILE A 140 -11.04 26.12 16.43
CA ILE A 140 -9.85 26.97 16.32
C ILE A 140 -9.96 27.89 15.09
N THR A 141 -10.44 27.37 13.96
CA THR A 141 -10.61 28.14 12.71
C THR A 141 -11.70 29.21 12.86
N ALA A 142 -12.80 28.91 13.56
CA ALA A 142 -13.85 29.88 13.84
C ALA A 142 -13.37 31.01 14.77
N VAL A 143 -12.66 30.68 15.85
CA VAL A 143 -12.10 31.66 16.78
C VAL A 143 -11.01 32.51 16.11
N GLY A 144 -10.15 31.89 15.29
CA GLY A 144 -9.14 32.60 14.50
C GLY A 144 -9.75 33.55 13.47
N GLY A 145 -10.83 33.14 12.81
CA GLY A 145 -11.60 34.00 11.90
C GLY A 145 -12.23 35.19 12.62
N LEU A 146 -12.84 34.99 13.78
CA LEU A 146 -13.45 36.06 14.59
C LEU A 146 -12.40 37.04 15.16
N LEU A 147 -11.23 36.56 15.56
CA LEU A 147 -10.11 37.41 16.00
C LEU A 147 -9.58 38.28 14.86
N LEU A 148 -9.46 37.71 13.64
CA LEU A 148 -9.08 38.46 12.43
C LEU A 148 -10.13 39.48 12.00
N MET A 149 -11.40 39.29 12.36
CA MET A 149 -12.45 40.30 12.19
C MET A 149 -12.34 41.48 13.17
N GLY A 150 -11.53 41.37 14.23
CA GLY A 150 -11.16 42.50 15.09
C GLY A 150 -12.32 43.13 15.87
N GLY A 151 -13.43 42.40 16.06
CA GLY A 151 -14.62 42.87 16.82
C GLY A 151 -15.65 43.64 15.99
N GLY A 152 -15.45 43.83 14.69
CA GLY A 152 -16.45 44.39 13.78
C GLY A 152 -17.53 43.39 13.38
N VAL A 153 -18.78 43.84 13.23
CA VAL A 153 -19.92 42.98 12.84
C VAL A 153 -19.93 42.67 11.34
N MET A 154 -19.33 43.54 10.52
CA MET A 154 -19.25 43.40 9.06
C MET A 154 -17.80 43.50 8.58
N PRO A 155 -17.37 42.68 7.62
CA PRO A 155 -16.01 42.73 7.08
C PRO A 155 -15.83 43.96 6.17
N GLY A 156 -14.79 44.77 6.42
CA GLY A 156 -14.46 45.96 5.63
C GLY A 156 -13.28 45.75 4.66
N THR A 157 -12.57 44.64 4.78
CA THR A 157 -11.37 44.31 3.98
C THR A 157 -11.43 42.88 3.46
N VAL A 158 -10.73 42.59 2.36
CA VAL A 158 -10.69 41.25 1.76
C VAL A 158 -10.25 40.16 2.77
N PRO A 159 -9.23 40.37 3.62
CA PRO A 159 -8.87 39.39 4.65
C PRO A 159 -9.97 39.17 5.69
N GLN A 160 -10.70 40.23 6.08
CA GLN A 160 -11.84 40.10 7.00
C GLN A 160 -13.02 39.36 6.34
N SER A 161 -13.25 39.54 5.04
CA SER A 161 -14.27 38.79 4.31
C SER A 161 -13.93 37.30 4.23
N LEU A 162 -12.66 36.95 4.00
CA LEU A 162 -12.19 35.57 4.03
C LEU A 162 -12.24 34.97 5.45
N ALA A 163 -11.89 35.76 6.47
CA ALA A 163 -11.99 35.37 7.87
C ALA A 163 -13.44 35.12 8.31
N ALA A 164 -14.37 35.99 7.90
CA ALA A 164 -15.81 35.80 8.09
C ALA A 164 -16.31 34.54 7.39
N GLY A 165 -15.87 34.30 6.14
CA GLY A 165 -16.19 33.09 5.38
C GLY A 165 -15.65 31.81 6.03
N ALA A 166 -14.41 31.84 6.51
CA ALA A 166 -13.79 30.71 7.20
C ALA A 166 -14.48 30.41 8.55
N ALA A 167 -14.85 31.45 9.30
CA ALA A 167 -15.62 31.30 10.53
C ALA A 167 -17.00 30.67 10.23
N PHE A 168 -17.68 31.17 9.21
CA PHE A 168 -18.98 30.64 8.78
C PHE A 168 -18.92 29.16 8.36
N ILE A 169 -17.97 28.79 7.50
CA ILE A 169 -17.79 27.39 7.04
C ILE A 169 -17.42 26.47 8.22
N SER A 170 -16.61 26.96 9.15
CA SER A 170 -16.24 26.20 10.35
C SER A 170 -17.43 25.99 11.28
N THR A 171 -18.30 26.99 11.42
CA THR A 171 -19.56 26.86 12.16
C THR A 171 -20.48 25.81 11.53
N ILE A 172 -20.57 25.73 10.19
CA ILE A 172 -21.34 24.68 9.50
C ILE A 172 -20.82 23.28 9.87
N ASN A 173 -19.50 23.08 9.92
CA ASN A 173 -18.91 21.79 10.29
C ASN A 173 -19.16 21.43 11.76
N ILE A 174 -19.07 22.41 12.67
CA ILE A 174 -19.37 22.23 14.10
C ILE A 174 -20.83 21.79 14.29
N PHE A 175 -21.77 22.50 13.67
CA PHE A 175 -23.20 22.14 13.74
C PHE A 175 -23.50 20.80 13.05
N GLY A 176 -22.85 20.50 11.92
CA GLY A 176 -22.96 19.20 11.23
C GLY A 176 -22.46 18.02 12.09
N GLY A 177 -21.39 18.22 12.85
CA GLY A 177 -20.90 17.25 13.83
C GLY A 177 -21.93 16.94 14.92
N PHE A 178 -22.58 17.97 15.48
CA PHE A 178 -23.68 17.78 16.45
C PHE A 178 -24.91 17.09 15.85
N LEU A 179 -25.20 17.31 14.56
CA LEU A 179 -26.26 16.62 13.83
C LEU A 179 -25.99 15.11 13.67
N VAL A 180 -24.74 14.74 13.41
CA VAL A 180 -24.33 13.32 13.34
C VAL A 180 -24.32 12.67 14.72
N THR A 181 -24.02 13.43 15.78
CA THR A 181 -24.22 12.96 17.15
C THR A 181 -25.71 12.74 17.45
N GLN A 182 -26.60 13.55 16.87
CA GLN A 182 -28.05 13.35 16.95
C GLN A 182 -28.52 12.04 16.28
N ARG A 183 -27.91 11.62 15.14
CA ARG A 183 -28.10 10.27 14.55
C ARG A 183 -27.69 9.13 15.48
N MET A 184 -26.76 9.38 16.38
CA MET A 184 -26.31 8.39 17.37
C MET A 184 -27.28 8.33 18.56
N LEU A 185 -27.83 9.47 18.99
CA LEU A 185 -28.93 9.56 19.94
C LEU A 185 -30.22 8.91 19.40
N ASP A 186 -30.39 8.94 18.08
CA ASP A 186 -31.47 8.27 17.38
C ASP A 186 -31.43 6.73 17.49
N MET A 187 -30.31 6.13 17.88
CA MET A 187 -30.25 4.69 18.21
C MET A 187 -30.94 4.34 19.54
N PHE A 188 -31.34 5.34 20.34
CA PHE A 188 -32.22 5.19 21.48
C PHE A 188 -33.71 5.44 21.14
N ARG A 189 -34.04 5.64 19.85
CA ARG A 189 -35.42 5.87 19.39
C ARG A 189 -36.31 4.66 19.56
N ARG A 190 -37.62 4.94 19.65
CA ARG A 190 -38.68 3.94 19.73
C ARG A 190 -39.31 3.67 18.35
N PRO A 191 -39.99 2.52 18.17
CA PRO A 191 -40.33 1.97 16.85
C PRO A 191 -41.26 2.79 15.96
N THR A 192 -41.86 3.88 16.45
CA THR A 192 -42.77 4.74 15.68
C THR A 192 -42.07 5.85 14.87
N ASP A 193 -40.74 5.93 14.92
CA ASP A 193 -39.97 7.00 14.30
C ASP A 193 -39.54 6.72 12.83
N PRO A 194 -39.52 7.73 11.93
CA PRO A 194 -39.18 7.56 10.50
C PRO A 194 -37.67 7.31 10.21
N LYS A 195 -37.33 6.61 9.10
CA LYS A 195 -36.01 5.97 8.81
C LYS A 195 -34.97 6.79 8.00
N GLU A 196 -33.67 6.51 8.23
CA GLU A 196 -32.50 7.08 7.52
C GLU A 196 -31.45 6.05 6.97
N HIS A 197 -30.50 6.49 6.12
CA HIS A 197 -29.67 5.65 5.21
C HIS A 197 -28.12 5.86 5.32
N ASN A 198 -27.41 5.06 6.14
CA ASN A 198 -25.97 5.22 6.46
C ASN A 198 -24.97 4.32 5.67
N TYR A 199 -25.41 3.59 4.65
CA TYR A 199 -24.56 2.61 3.93
C TYR A 199 -23.49 3.23 2.99
N LEU A 200 -23.46 4.55 2.82
CA LEU A 200 -22.47 5.24 1.98
C LEU A 200 -21.05 5.27 2.56
N TYR A 201 -20.85 4.96 3.85
CA TYR A 201 -19.53 5.00 4.50
C TYR A 201 -18.62 3.78 4.20
N ALA A 202 -19.11 2.75 3.52
CA ALA A 202 -18.37 1.51 3.21
C ALA A 202 -17.53 1.54 1.93
N ILE A 203 -17.56 2.65 1.18
CA ILE A 203 -16.98 2.77 -0.16
C ILE A 203 -15.42 2.83 -0.22
N PRO A 204 -14.63 3.30 0.78
CA PRO A 204 -13.19 3.57 0.57
C PRO A 204 -12.22 2.38 0.81
N GLY A 205 -12.69 1.17 1.14
CA GLY A 205 -11.83 0.10 1.67
C GLY A 205 -10.76 -0.51 0.74
N ALA A 206 -10.94 -0.48 -0.58
CA ALA A 206 -9.93 -1.03 -1.52
C ALA A 206 -9.39 -0.04 -2.56
N ASP A 207 -9.92 1.19 -2.58
CA ASP A 207 -9.27 2.36 -3.17
C ASP A 207 -8.23 3.00 -2.22
N MET A 208 -8.10 2.45 -1.00
CA MET A 208 -7.06 2.82 -0.03
C MET A 208 -5.64 2.94 -0.60
N PRO A 209 -5.17 2.12 -1.55
CA PRO A 209 -3.83 2.28 -2.11
C PRO A 209 -3.64 3.64 -2.76
N VAL A 210 -4.63 4.12 -3.51
CA VAL A 210 -4.60 5.46 -4.12
C VAL A 210 -4.63 6.53 -3.03
N VAL A 211 -5.52 6.39 -2.03
CA VAL A 211 -5.59 7.32 -0.89
C VAL A 211 -4.24 7.42 -0.17
N ILE A 212 -3.54 6.29 0.03
CA ILE A 212 -2.19 6.25 0.63
C ILE A 212 -1.20 7.07 -0.22
N THR A 213 -1.20 6.88 -1.55
CA THR A 213 -0.29 7.64 -2.43
C THR A 213 -0.59 9.13 -2.45
N VAL A 214 -1.87 9.53 -2.37
CA VAL A 214 -2.28 10.93 -2.27
C VAL A 214 -1.84 11.55 -0.95
N LEU A 215 -2.05 10.84 0.16
CA LEU A 215 -1.59 11.30 1.47
C LEU A 215 -0.06 11.37 1.55
N ASN A 216 0.66 10.47 0.86
CA ASN A 216 2.11 10.57 0.71
C ASN A 216 2.54 11.80 -0.09
N SER A 217 1.76 12.22 -1.09
CA SER A 217 2.01 13.50 -1.77
C SER A 217 1.79 14.67 -0.81
N TYR A 218 0.69 14.64 -0.03
CA TYR A 218 0.34 15.72 0.89
C TYR A 218 1.34 15.89 2.04
N SER A 219 1.95 14.81 2.55
CA SER A 219 3.02 14.92 3.54
C SER A 219 4.24 15.64 2.98
N GLY A 220 4.58 15.43 1.70
CA GLY A 220 5.63 16.18 1.01
C GLY A 220 5.31 17.68 0.89
N TRP A 221 4.09 18.02 0.46
CA TRP A 221 3.68 19.44 0.35
C TRP A 221 3.56 20.14 1.71
N ALA A 222 3.17 19.42 2.77
CA ALA A 222 3.20 19.93 4.13
C ALA A 222 4.64 20.26 4.56
N LEU A 223 5.60 19.40 4.22
CA LEU A 223 7.03 19.65 4.48
C LEU A 223 7.58 20.85 3.69
N CYS A 224 7.06 21.11 2.47
CA CYS A 224 7.37 22.34 1.75
C CYS A 224 6.85 23.58 2.48
N ALA A 225 5.59 23.55 2.92
CA ALA A 225 4.98 24.68 3.64
C ALA A 225 5.75 24.97 4.95
N GLU A 226 6.14 23.93 5.68
CA GLU A 226 6.98 24.02 6.86
C GLU A 226 8.39 24.55 6.53
N GLY A 227 8.99 24.05 5.45
CA GLY A 227 10.27 24.54 4.94
C GLY A 227 10.24 26.04 4.63
N PHE A 228 9.18 26.54 4.01
CA PHE A 228 9.01 27.98 3.80
C PHE A 228 8.80 28.76 5.09
N MET A 229 8.00 28.24 6.04
CA MET A 229 7.77 28.88 7.35
C MET A 229 9.05 29.00 8.17
N LEU A 230 9.93 27.99 8.10
CA LEU A 230 11.19 27.94 8.85
C LEU A 230 12.38 28.51 8.06
N ASN A 231 12.16 29.01 6.84
CA ASN A 231 13.21 29.43 5.91
C ASN A 231 14.30 28.36 5.71
N ASN A 232 13.88 27.09 5.60
CA ASN A 232 14.74 25.92 5.48
C ASN A 232 14.68 25.33 4.06
N ASN A 233 15.73 25.58 3.28
CA ASN A 233 15.86 25.11 1.90
C ASN A 233 15.85 23.58 1.78
N LEU A 234 16.46 22.86 2.74
CA LEU A 234 16.52 21.40 2.71
C LEU A 234 15.12 20.78 2.85
N MET A 235 14.32 21.28 3.80
CA MET A 235 12.94 20.80 4.01
C MET A 235 12.07 21.08 2.79
N THR A 236 12.26 22.24 2.16
CA THR A 236 11.54 22.60 0.93
C THR A 236 11.89 21.66 -0.23
N ILE A 237 13.18 21.37 -0.45
CA ILE A 237 13.64 20.47 -1.51
C ILE A 237 13.16 19.03 -1.27
N VAL A 238 13.31 18.53 -0.04
CA VAL A 238 12.87 17.18 0.35
C VAL A 238 11.35 17.06 0.25
N GLY A 239 10.60 18.08 0.70
CA GLY A 239 9.16 18.11 0.60
C GLY A 239 8.66 18.06 -0.84
N ALA A 240 9.29 18.83 -1.74
CA ALA A 240 8.91 18.88 -3.15
C ALA A 240 9.19 17.54 -3.85
N LEU A 241 10.29 16.88 -3.50
CA LEU A 241 10.62 15.54 -4.01
C LEU A 241 9.60 14.49 -3.54
N ILE A 242 9.22 14.50 -2.26
CA ILE A 242 8.20 13.58 -1.72
C ILE A 242 6.83 13.87 -2.35
N GLY A 243 6.46 15.14 -2.41
CA GLY A 243 5.17 15.60 -2.93
C GLY A 243 4.95 15.22 -4.39
N SER A 244 5.95 15.49 -5.23
CA SER A 244 5.92 15.13 -6.65
C SER A 244 5.93 13.61 -6.87
N SER A 245 6.76 12.86 -6.14
CA SER A 245 6.80 11.39 -6.20
C SER A 245 5.45 10.75 -5.83
N GLY A 246 4.83 11.20 -4.73
CA GLY A 246 3.52 10.73 -4.32
C GLY A 246 2.43 11.01 -5.37
N ALA A 247 2.44 12.20 -5.97
CA ALA A 247 1.46 12.59 -6.99
C ALA A 247 1.60 11.77 -8.28
N ILE A 248 2.84 11.54 -8.75
CA ILE A 248 3.10 10.69 -9.93
C ILE A 248 2.64 9.26 -9.66
N LEU A 249 2.92 8.72 -8.47
CA LEU A 249 2.50 7.39 -8.10
C LEU A 249 0.96 7.27 -8.05
N SER A 250 0.26 8.27 -7.49
CA SER A 250 -1.21 8.34 -7.52
C SER A 250 -1.74 8.33 -8.95
N TYR A 251 -1.13 9.11 -9.84
CA TYR A 251 -1.52 9.15 -11.26
C TYR A 251 -1.35 7.80 -11.95
N ILE A 252 -0.21 7.13 -11.75
CA ILE A 252 0.06 5.80 -12.32
C ILE A 252 -0.98 4.78 -11.82
N MET A 253 -1.30 4.79 -10.52
CA MET A 253 -2.33 3.92 -9.97
C MET A 253 -3.71 4.19 -10.58
N CYS A 254 -4.14 5.46 -10.63
CA CYS A 254 -5.41 5.86 -11.23
C CYS A 254 -5.51 5.41 -12.70
N LYS A 255 -4.44 5.63 -13.48
CA LYS A 255 -4.36 5.21 -14.89
C LYS A 255 -4.45 3.69 -15.02
N ALA A 256 -3.74 2.94 -14.17
CA ALA A 256 -3.77 1.47 -14.19
C ALA A 256 -5.13 0.89 -13.77
N MET A 257 -5.94 1.63 -13.00
CA MET A 257 -7.32 1.25 -12.66
C MET A 257 -8.36 1.76 -13.66
N ASN A 258 -7.94 2.57 -14.65
CA ASN A 258 -8.83 3.31 -15.54
C ASN A 258 -9.90 4.14 -14.80
N ARG A 259 -9.49 4.79 -13.70
CA ARG A 259 -10.33 5.68 -12.88
C ARG A 259 -9.64 7.02 -12.68
N SER A 260 -10.39 8.12 -12.72
CA SER A 260 -9.86 9.45 -12.44
C SER A 260 -9.67 9.67 -10.93
N LEU A 261 -8.70 10.50 -10.55
CA LEU A 261 -8.43 10.82 -9.15
C LEU A 261 -9.67 11.37 -8.40
N PRO A 262 -10.49 12.28 -8.98
CA PRO A 262 -11.75 12.70 -8.36
C PRO A 262 -12.73 11.56 -8.15
N ASN A 263 -12.86 10.63 -9.10
CA ASN A 263 -13.75 9.48 -8.94
C ASN A 263 -13.30 8.55 -7.80
N VAL A 264 -11.99 8.41 -7.59
CA VAL A 264 -11.45 7.60 -6.51
C VAL A 264 -11.65 8.28 -5.14
N ILE A 265 -11.44 9.60 -5.04
CA ILE A 265 -11.56 10.34 -3.77
C ILE A 265 -13.03 10.59 -3.39
N LEU A 266 -13.89 10.89 -4.36
CA LEU A 266 -15.29 11.27 -4.14
C LEU A 266 -16.27 10.09 -4.25
N GLY A 267 -15.79 8.88 -4.50
CA GLY A 267 -16.62 7.66 -4.47
C GLY A 267 -17.49 7.46 -5.71
N GLY A 268 -17.00 7.79 -6.90
CA GLY A 268 -17.70 7.55 -8.17
C GLY A 268 -17.83 6.06 -8.49
N TYR A 269 -19.04 5.64 -8.89
CA TYR A 269 -19.36 4.28 -9.31
C TYR A 269 -18.93 4.07 -10.77
N GLY A 270 -18.08 3.08 -11.04
CA GLY A 270 -17.62 2.74 -12.42
C GLY A 270 -16.29 3.37 -12.86
N THR A 271 -15.82 2.93 -14.04
CA THR A 271 -14.68 3.53 -14.76
C THR A 271 -15.19 4.66 -15.66
N SER A 272 -14.28 5.52 -16.15
CA SER A 272 -14.65 6.62 -17.06
C SER A 272 -15.24 6.15 -18.41
N SER A 273 -15.12 4.87 -18.71
CA SER A 273 -15.53 4.22 -19.97
C SER A 273 -16.71 3.26 -19.80
N THR A 274 -17.29 3.10 -18.61
CA THR A 274 -18.46 2.23 -18.42
C THR A 274 -19.68 2.80 -19.16
N GLY A 275 -20.24 2.02 -20.09
CA GLY A 275 -21.51 2.32 -20.76
C GLY A 275 -22.71 2.27 -19.79
N GLY A 276 -23.74 3.08 -20.03
CA GLY A 276 -24.94 3.17 -19.17
C GLY A 276 -25.89 1.96 -19.21
N GLY A 277 -25.49 0.85 -19.85
CA GLY A 277 -26.29 -0.37 -19.99
C GLY A 277 -26.15 -1.35 -18.84
N LYS A 278 -26.92 -2.45 -18.89
CA LYS A 278 -26.71 -3.58 -17.96
C LYS A 278 -25.45 -4.37 -18.38
N PRO A 279 -24.61 -4.81 -17.42
CA PRO A 279 -23.48 -5.70 -17.72
C PRO A 279 -23.94 -6.96 -18.44
N MET A 280 -23.09 -7.48 -19.32
CA MET A 280 -23.37 -8.70 -20.08
C MET A 280 -23.55 -9.89 -19.11
N ALA A 281 -24.64 -10.63 -19.26
CA ALA A 281 -24.91 -11.78 -18.41
C ALA A 281 -23.98 -12.94 -18.79
N ILE A 282 -23.28 -13.51 -17.82
CA ILE A 282 -22.44 -14.67 -18.05
C ILE A 282 -23.31 -15.91 -18.22
N THR A 283 -23.17 -16.57 -19.36
CA THR A 283 -23.83 -17.83 -19.68
C THR A 283 -22.75 -18.88 -19.96
N GLY A 284 -22.50 -19.77 -18.99
CA GLY A 284 -21.47 -20.80 -19.15
C GLY A 284 -21.31 -21.67 -17.91
N THR A 285 -20.86 -22.90 -18.11
CA THR A 285 -20.43 -23.81 -17.04
C THR A 285 -18.91 -23.73 -16.92
N HIS A 286 -18.38 -23.59 -15.71
CA HIS A 286 -16.93 -23.64 -15.50
C HIS A 286 -16.45 -25.08 -15.53
N THR A 287 -15.17 -25.27 -15.86
CA THR A 287 -14.49 -26.57 -15.78
C THR A 287 -13.63 -26.57 -14.52
N GLU A 288 -13.74 -27.60 -13.69
CA GLU A 288 -12.86 -27.79 -12.53
C GLU A 288 -11.80 -28.85 -12.84
N CYS A 289 -10.61 -28.68 -12.28
CA CYS A 289 -9.56 -29.69 -12.30
C CYS A 289 -9.06 -29.98 -10.89
N ASN A 290 -8.62 -31.21 -10.66
CA ASN A 290 -7.94 -31.59 -9.41
C ASN A 290 -6.42 -31.32 -9.48
N VAL A 291 -5.73 -31.54 -8.35
CA VAL A 291 -4.27 -31.30 -8.26
C VAL A 291 -3.48 -32.22 -9.21
N ASP A 292 -3.91 -33.47 -9.42
CA ASP A 292 -3.21 -34.42 -10.31
C ASP A 292 -3.29 -34.00 -11.78
N GLU A 293 -4.48 -33.59 -12.22
CA GLU A 293 -4.70 -33.04 -13.56
C GLU A 293 -3.89 -31.76 -13.78
N ALA A 294 -3.87 -30.86 -12.78
CA ALA A 294 -3.06 -29.65 -12.84
C ALA A 294 -1.55 -29.97 -12.95
N VAL A 295 -1.05 -30.96 -12.21
CA VAL A 295 0.35 -31.41 -12.31
C VAL A 295 0.64 -31.99 -13.69
N SER A 296 -0.27 -32.77 -14.28
CA SER A 296 -0.11 -33.27 -15.65
C SER A 296 0.01 -32.12 -16.65
N MET A 297 -0.86 -31.10 -16.55
CA MET A 297 -0.78 -29.92 -17.42
C MET A 297 0.53 -29.15 -17.24
N ILE A 298 0.99 -28.98 -15.99
CA ILE A 298 2.28 -28.34 -15.68
C ILE A 298 3.45 -29.15 -16.26
N ARG A 299 3.37 -30.48 -16.22
CA ARG A 299 4.42 -31.37 -16.77
C ARG A 299 4.51 -31.26 -18.29
N ASP A 300 3.38 -31.17 -18.98
CA ASP A 300 3.35 -31.16 -20.44
C ASP A 300 3.71 -29.77 -21.03
N ALA A 301 3.54 -28.69 -20.25
CA ALA A 301 3.85 -27.32 -20.67
C ALA A 301 5.37 -27.01 -20.66
N LYS A 302 5.88 -26.29 -21.67
CA LYS A 302 7.27 -25.79 -21.69
C LYS A 302 7.36 -24.33 -21.28
N ASP A 303 6.44 -23.50 -21.76
CA ASP A 303 6.33 -22.08 -21.44
C ASP A 303 5.18 -21.83 -20.46
N ILE A 304 5.52 -21.39 -19.24
CA ILE A 304 4.58 -21.18 -18.14
C ILE A 304 4.65 -19.72 -17.68
N ILE A 305 3.51 -19.04 -17.64
CA ILE A 305 3.38 -17.72 -17.02
C ILE A 305 2.57 -17.83 -15.73
N ILE A 306 3.04 -17.22 -14.66
CA ILE A 306 2.34 -17.14 -13.38
C ILE A 306 1.83 -15.71 -13.19
N THR A 307 0.53 -15.54 -12.98
CA THR A 307 -0.08 -14.23 -12.71
C THR A 307 -0.63 -14.22 -11.28
N PRO A 308 0.17 -13.78 -10.29
CA PRO A 308 -0.25 -13.74 -8.90
C PRO A 308 -1.19 -12.56 -8.62
N GLY A 309 -2.05 -12.72 -7.62
CA GLY A 309 -2.95 -11.67 -7.15
C GLY A 309 -3.02 -11.61 -5.63
N TYR A 310 -3.97 -10.83 -5.11
CA TYR A 310 -4.10 -10.59 -3.67
C TYR A 310 -4.34 -11.88 -2.85
N GLY A 311 -4.99 -12.89 -3.43
CA GLY A 311 -5.20 -14.18 -2.77
C GLY A 311 -3.90 -14.90 -2.40
N LEU A 312 -2.85 -14.74 -3.19
CA LEU A 312 -1.51 -15.27 -2.87
C LEU A 312 -0.94 -14.58 -1.62
N CYS A 313 -1.09 -13.26 -1.51
CA CYS A 313 -0.61 -12.48 -0.37
C CYS A 313 -1.34 -12.88 0.92
N VAL A 314 -2.67 -12.99 0.87
CA VAL A 314 -3.50 -13.34 2.03
C VAL A 314 -3.15 -14.73 2.56
N ALA A 315 -2.92 -15.69 1.66
CA ALA A 315 -2.59 -17.07 2.04
C ALA A 315 -1.11 -17.25 2.43
N LYS A 316 -0.25 -16.25 2.22
CA LYS A 316 1.21 -16.36 2.38
C LYS A 316 1.81 -17.51 1.53
N ALA A 317 1.34 -17.64 0.29
CA ALA A 317 1.71 -18.73 -0.62
C ALA A 317 2.98 -18.44 -1.46
N GLN A 318 3.66 -17.31 -1.25
CA GLN A 318 4.84 -16.92 -2.02
C GLN A 318 6.01 -17.91 -1.88
N TYR A 319 6.20 -18.49 -0.69
CA TYR A 319 7.29 -19.44 -0.41
C TYR A 319 7.16 -20.76 -1.19
N PRO A 320 6.06 -21.52 -1.07
CA PRO A 320 5.90 -22.76 -1.84
C PRO A 320 5.86 -22.49 -3.36
N LEU A 321 5.35 -21.32 -3.78
CA LEU A 321 5.39 -20.92 -5.18
C LEU A 321 6.83 -20.73 -5.69
N ALA A 322 7.68 -20.03 -4.93
CA ALA A 322 9.08 -19.82 -5.29
C ALA A 322 9.85 -21.13 -5.40
N GLU A 323 9.62 -22.07 -4.47
CA GLU A 323 10.20 -23.41 -4.53
C GLU A 323 9.71 -24.21 -5.74
N MET A 324 8.42 -24.11 -6.08
CA MET A 324 7.86 -24.77 -7.26
C MET A 324 8.48 -24.22 -8.54
N VAL A 325 8.61 -22.89 -8.66
CA VAL A 325 9.27 -22.25 -9.80
C VAL A 325 10.72 -22.69 -9.92
N LYS A 326 11.44 -22.78 -8.81
CA LYS A 326 12.82 -23.28 -8.80
C LYS A 326 12.91 -24.72 -9.33
N ALA A 327 12.01 -25.60 -8.90
CA ALA A 327 11.97 -26.99 -9.38
C ALA A 327 11.63 -27.07 -10.88
N LEU A 328 10.65 -26.30 -11.35
CA LEU A 328 10.26 -26.28 -12.76
C LEU A 328 11.37 -25.72 -13.67
N ARG A 329 12.07 -24.66 -13.24
CA ARG A 329 13.22 -24.12 -13.98
C ARG A 329 14.39 -25.10 -14.00
N ALA A 330 14.63 -25.83 -12.91
CA ALA A 330 15.65 -26.89 -12.87
C ALA A 330 15.33 -28.03 -13.85
N ALA A 331 14.04 -28.31 -14.08
CA ALA A 331 13.56 -29.24 -15.11
C ALA A 331 13.56 -28.68 -16.55
N GLY A 332 14.18 -27.51 -16.77
CA GLY A 332 14.33 -26.90 -18.11
C GLY A 332 13.10 -26.19 -18.66
N LYS A 333 12.08 -25.92 -17.84
CA LYS A 333 10.89 -25.16 -18.25
C LYS A 333 11.15 -23.65 -18.18
N ASN A 334 10.55 -22.90 -19.10
CA ASN A 334 10.57 -21.45 -19.09
C ASN A 334 9.43 -20.94 -18.20
N VAL A 335 9.76 -20.45 -17.01
CA VAL A 335 8.76 -19.98 -16.03
C VAL A 335 8.98 -18.51 -15.71
N ARG A 336 7.96 -17.70 -15.95
CA ARG A 336 7.98 -16.24 -15.79
C ARG A 336 6.76 -15.76 -15.00
N PHE A 337 6.88 -14.63 -14.33
CA PHE A 337 5.80 -13.96 -13.62
C PHE A 337 5.32 -12.75 -14.42
N GLY A 338 4.00 -12.61 -14.57
CA GLY A 338 3.36 -11.41 -15.09
C GLY A 338 2.68 -10.65 -13.96
N ILE A 339 3.19 -9.46 -13.64
CA ILE A 339 2.67 -8.63 -12.55
C ILE A 339 1.79 -7.52 -13.14
N HIS A 340 0.55 -7.46 -12.65
CA HIS A 340 -0.33 -6.35 -12.94
C HIS A 340 0.00 -5.16 -12.01
N PRO A 341 0.05 -3.91 -12.49
CA PRO A 341 0.48 -2.75 -11.68
C PRO A 341 -0.31 -2.55 -10.38
N VAL A 342 -1.59 -2.90 -10.39
CA VAL A 342 -2.50 -2.84 -9.22
C VAL A 342 -2.84 -4.21 -8.63
N ALA A 343 -2.08 -5.26 -8.94
CA ALA A 343 -2.28 -6.55 -8.27
C ALA A 343 -1.87 -6.46 -6.79
N GLY A 344 -2.82 -6.74 -5.90
CA GLY A 344 -2.66 -6.66 -4.46
C GLY A 344 -3.47 -5.54 -3.82
N ARG A 345 -2.90 -4.91 -2.79
CA ARG A 345 -3.45 -3.78 -2.03
C ARG A 345 -2.42 -2.67 -1.81
N MET A 346 -1.30 -2.71 -2.53
CA MET A 346 -0.31 -1.64 -2.57
C MET A 346 0.50 -1.73 -3.87
N PRO A 347 0.93 -0.61 -4.48
CA PRO A 347 1.87 -0.63 -5.59
C PRO A 347 3.10 -1.49 -5.29
N GLY A 348 3.46 -2.36 -6.23
CA GLY A 348 4.65 -3.22 -6.12
C GLY A 348 4.59 -4.28 -5.01
N GLN A 349 3.44 -4.48 -4.35
CA GLN A 349 3.32 -5.43 -3.24
C GLN A 349 3.78 -6.84 -3.63
N LEU A 350 3.38 -7.31 -4.81
CA LEU A 350 3.74 -8.64 -5.28
C LEU A 350 5.23 -8.75 -5.63
N ASN A 351 5.83 -7.72 -6.24
CA ASN A 351 7.26 -7.71 -6.53
C ASN A 351 8.07 -7.88 -5.24
N VAL A 352 7.69 -7.17 -4.16
CA VAL A 352 8.34 -7.28 -2.85
C VAL A 352 8.16 -8.67 -2.24
N LEU A 353 6.95 -9.24 -2.27
CA LEU A 353 6.69 -10.57 -1.70
C LEU A 353 7.40 -11.69 -2.47
N LEU A 354 7.49 -11.59 -3.79
CA LEU A 354 8.24 -12.54 -4.61
C LEU A 354 9.75 -12.42 -4.34
N ALA A 355 10.26 -11.19 -4.19
CA ALA A 355 11.65 -10.96 -3.81
C ALA A 355 11.97 -11.50 -2.40
N GLU A 356 11.06 -11.34 -1.44
CA GLU A 356 11.17 -11.92 -0.09
C GLU A 356 11.27 -13.45 -0.15
N ALA A 357 10.49 -14.08 -1.03
CA ALA A 357 10.54 -15.52 -1.27
C ALA A 357 11.77 -15.99 -2.09
N GLY A 358 12.65 -15.07 -2.49
CA GLY A 358 13.86 -15.38 -3.24
C GLY A 358 13.67 -15.60 -4.73
N VAL A 359 12.55 -15.12 -5.30
CA VAL A 359 12.31 -15.17 -6.75
C VAL A 359 13.26 -14.19 -7.46
N PRO A 360 14.03 -14.65 -8.47
CA PRO A 360 14.90 -13.78 -9.25
C PRO A 360 14.13 -12.70 -10.03
N TYR A 361 14.64 -11.47 -10.07
CA TYR A 361 13.97 -10.34 -10.74
C TYR A 361 13.91 -10.47 -12.27
N ASP A 362 14.83 -11.23 -12.89
CA ASP A 362 14.88 -11.47 -14.34
C ASP A 362 13.66 -12.21 -14.88
N ILE A 363 12.93 -12.92 -14.02
CA ILE A 363 11.72 -13.63 -14.38
C ILE A 363 10.45 -12.94 -13.88
N VAL A 364 10.55 -11.76 -13.30
CA VAL A 364 9.40 -10.96 -12.84
C VAL A 364 9.21 -9.80 -13.80
N LEU A 365 8.22 -9.92 -14.69
CA LEU A 365 7.93 -8.97 -15.75
C LEU A 365 6.67 -8.18 -15.42
N GLU A 366 6.65 -6.91 -15.82
CA GLU A 366 5.47 -6.07 -15.71
C GLU A 366 4.47 -6.39 -16.84
N MET A 367 3.21 -6.01 -16.64
CA MET A 367 2.12 -6.31 -17.58
C MET A 367 2.41 -5.90 -19.03
N ASP A 368 2.99 -4.71 -19.23
CA ASP A 368 3.29 -4.17 -20.56
C ASP A 368 4.42 -4.95 -21.26
N GLU A 369 5.28 -5.64 -20.50
CA GLU A 369 6.40 -6.41 -21.04
C GLU A 369 6.00 -7.83 -21.41
N ILE A 370 4.97 -8.39 -20.76
CA ILE A 370 4.61 -9.82 -20.88
C ILE A 370 3.31 -10.08 -21.67
N ASN A 371 2.46 -9.07 -21.88
CA ASN A 371 1.13 -9.28 -22.47
C ASN A 371 1.18 -9.87 -23.89
N ASP A 372 2.19 -9.51 -24.69
CA ASP A 372 2.38 -9.99 -26.06
C ASP A 372 2.84 -11.46 -26.15
N ASP A 373 3.24 -12.05 -25.02
CA ASP A 373 3.73 -13.43 -24.96
C ASP A 373 2.63 -14.45 -24.60
N PHE A 374 1.46 -14.01 -24.12
CA PHE A 374 0.37 -14.92 -23.77
C PHE A 374 -0.04 -15.86 -24.93
N PRO A 375 -0.18 -15.41 -26.20
CA PRO A 375 -0.50 -16.29 -27.32
C PRO A 375 0.50 -17.43 -27.57
N LYS A 376 1.77 -17.25 -27.17
CA LYS A 376 2.84 -18.24 -27.33
C LYS A 376 2.99 -19.14 -26.11
N THR A 377 2.26 -18.85 -25.03
CA THR A 377 2.40 -19.52 -23.73
C THR A 377 1.54 -20.79 -23.67
N ASP A 378 2.13 -21.89 -23.19
CA ASP A 378 1.45 -23.18 -23.09
C ASP A 378 0.47 -23.20 -21.91
N LEU A 379 0.89 -22.67 -20.76
CA LEU A 379 0.11 -22.71 -19.53
C LEU A 379 0.23 -21.41 -18.74
N VAL A 380 -0.91 -20.88 -18.28
CA VAL A 380 -0.96 -19.75 -17.34
C VAL A 380 -1.50 -20.22 -16.00
N LEU A 381 -0.77 -19.94 -14.93
CA LEU A 381 -1.21 -20.18 -13.54
C LEU A 381 -1.67 -18.86 -12.93
N VAL A 382 -2.98 -18.69 -12.80
CA VAL A 382 -3.60 -17.52 -12.15
C VAL A 382 -3.78 -17.83 -10.67
N ILE A 383 -2.98 -17.19 -9.80
CA ILE A 383 -2.97 -17.52 -8.36
C ILE A 383 -3.56 -16.39 -7.54
N GLY A 384 -4.83 -16.54 -7.14
CA GLY A 384 -5.49 -15.55 -6.29
C GLY A 384 -5.71 -14.17 -6.94
N ALA A 385 -5.65 -14.09 -8.27
CA ALA A 385 -6.04 -12.93 -9.06
C ALA A 385 -7.48 -13.08 -9.58
N ASN A 386 -8.18 -11.96 -9.77
CA ASN A 386 -9.51 -11.94 -10.37
C ASN A 386 -9.67 -10.75 -11.32
N ASP A 387 -9.80 -9.54 -10.78
CA ASP A 387 -10.07 -8.33 -11.59
C ASP A 387 -8.94 -8.03 -12.59
N THR A 388 -7.68 -8.26 -12.20
CA THR A 388 -6.48 -8.03 -13.03
C THR A 388 -6.32 -8.99 -14.22
N VAL A 389 -7.17 -10.02 -14.28
CA VAL A 389 -7.21 -11.02 -15.37
C VAL A 389 -8.62 -11.15 -15.94
N ASN A 390 -9.47 -10.14 -15.73
CA ASN A 390 -10.88 -10.20 -16.11
C ASN A 390 -11.08 -9.68 -17.54
N SER A 391 -11.50 -10.57 -18.44
CA SER A 391 -11.74 -10.25 -19.86
C SER A 391 -12.91 -9.29 -20.10
N SER A 392 -13.82 -9.10 -19.13
CA SER A 392 -14.90 -8.10 -19.26
C SER A 392 -14.40 -6.67 -19.39
N ALA A 393 -13.15 -6.39 -18.99
CA ALA A 393 -12.52 -5.10 -19.21
C ALA A 393 -12.37 -4.75 -20.72
N GLU A 394 -12.23 -5.77 -21.60
CA GLU A 394 -12.13 -5.59 -23.06
C GLU A 394 -13.40 -6.03 -23.80
N GLU A 395 -14.07 -7.08 -23.32
CA GLU A 395 -15.19 -7.73 -24.01
C GLU A 395 -16.56 -7.07 -23.72
N ASP A 396 -16.72 -6.39 -22.57
CA ASP A 396 -17.99 -5.77 -22.16
C ASP A 396 -17.84 -4.27 -21.89
N PRO A 397 -18.28 -3.40 -22.82
CA PRO A 397 -18.28 -1.95 -22.63
C PRO A 397 -19.12 -1.47 -21.44
N ASN A 398 -20.08 -2.27 -20.96
CA ASN A 398 -20.92 -1.95 -19.80
C ASN A 398 -20.35 -2.51 -18.49
N SER A 399 -19.18 -3.15 -18.52
CA SER A 399 -18.52 -3.62 -17.31
C SER A 399 -18.07 -2.44 -16.45
N ILE A 400 -18.13 -2.62 -15.13
CA ILE A 400 -17.62 -1.64 -14.15
C ILE A 400 -16.12 -1.39 -14.39
N ILE A 401 -15.39 -2.39 -14.90
CA ILE A 401 -13.96 -2.34 -15.20
C ILE A 401 -13.65 -2.15 -16.70
N ALA A 402 -14.63 -1.75 -17.52
CA ALA A 402 -14.44 -1.51 -18.94
C ALA A 402 -13.27 -0.56 -19.22
N GLY A 403 -12.35 -0.93 -20.10
CA GLY A 403 -11.16 -0.15 -20.45
C GLY A 403 -9.99 -0.23 -19.45
N MET A 404 -10.14 -0.95 -18.34
CA MET A 404 -9.01 -1.26 -17.45
C MET A 404 -8.00 -2.14 -18.20
N PRO A 405 -6.70 -1.77 -18.26
CA PRO A 405 -5.71 -2.66 -18.83
C PRO A 405 -5.61 -3.90 -17.92
N VAL A 406 -5.59 -5.09 -18.50
CA VAL A 406 -5.55 -6.37 -17.76
C VAL A 406 -4.52 -7.32 -18.38
N LEU A 407 -4.10 -8.33 -17.62
CA LEU A 407 -3.29 -9.43 -18.15
C LEU A 407 -4.17 -10.34 -19.01
N LYS A 408 -3.86 -10.46 -20.30
CA LYS A 408 -4.68 -11.18 -21.30
C LYS A 408 -4.48 -12.70 -21.24
N VAL A 409 -4.63 -13.27 -20.04
CA VAL A 409 -4.33 -14.68 -19.74
C VAL A 409 -5.13 -15.65 -20.60
N TRP A 410 -6.33 -15.26 -21.05
CA TRP A 410 -7.20 -16.11 -21.88
C TRP A 410 -6.66 -16.36 -23.29
N ASN A 411 -5.63 -15.62 -23.73
CA ASN A 411 -4.98 -15.84 -25.01
C ASN A 411 -3.99 -17.01 -25.00
N SER A 412 -3.67 -17.59 -23.83
CA SER A 412 -2.80 -18.77 -23.74
C SER A 412 -3.51 -20.06 -24.16
N LYS A 413 -2.72 -21.12 -24.40
CA LYS A 413 -3.30 -22.44 -24.77
C LYS A 413 -4.14 -23.03 -23.64
N LYS A 414 -3.68 -22.92 -22.39
CA LYS A 414 -4.39 -23.36 -21.18
C LYS A 414 -4.21 -22.36 -20.04
N VAL A 415 -5.25 -22.24 -19.21
CA VAL A 415 -5.26 -21.43 -17.99
C VAL A 415 -5.71 -22.31 -16.82
N ILE A 416 -5.02 -22.22 -15.69
CA ILE A 416 -5.46 -22.79 -14.41
C ILE A 416 -5.67 -21.63 -13.44
N VAL A 417 -6.88 -21.50 -12.89
CA VAL A 417 -7.23 -20.47 -11.91
C VAL A 417 -7.32 -21.09 -10.53
N MET A 418 -6.48 -20.62 -9.62
CA MET A 418 -6.39 -21.07 -8.24
C MET A 418 -7.07 -20.06 -7.30
N LYS A 419 -8.23 -20.45 -6.75
CA LYS A 419 -9.01 -19.64 -5.79
C LYS A 419 -9.95 -20.50 -4.96
N ARG A 420 -10.50 -19.97 -3.87
CA ARG A 420 -11.33 -20.73 -2.92
C ARG A 420 -12.71 -21.14 -3.44
N SER A 421 -13.31 -20.32 -4.29
CA SER A 421 -14.66 -20.52 -4.86
C SER A 421 -14.79 -19.68 -6.12
N LEU A 422 -15.93 -19.71 -6.81
CA LEU A 422 -16.24 -18.83 -7.95
C LEU A 422 -16.59 -17.38 -7.55
N GLY A 423 -16.48 -17.02 -6.27
CA GLY A 423 -16.83 -15.67 -5.78
C GLY A 423 -16.12 -14.51 -6.48
N VAL A 424 -16.77 -13.35 -6.46
CA VAL A 424 -16.31 -12.12 -7.14
C VAL A 424 -15.03 -11.54 -6.53
N GLY A 425 -14.36 -10.69 -7.31
CA GLY A 425 -13.19 -9.91 -6.91
C GLY A 425 -13.56 -8.64 -6.15
N TYR A 426 -12.71 -7.62 -6.23
CA TYR A 426 -13.00 -6.34 -5.60
C TYR A 426 -14.08 -5.56 -6.35
N ALA A 427 -14.03 -5.55 -7.68
CA ALA A 427 -15.02 -4.86 -8.51
C ALA A 427 -16.44 -5.46 -8.41
N ALA A 428 -16.61 -6.57 -7.69
CA ALA A 428 -17.86 -7.30 -7.55
C ALA A 428 -18.50 -7.71 -8.89
N VAL A 429 -17.68 -7.87 -9.94
CA VAL A 429 -18.09 -8.37 -11.26
C VAL A 429 -17.63 -9.81 -11.39
N ASP A 430 -18.45 -10.64 -12.02
CA ASP A 430 -18.02 -11.99 -12.41
C ASP A 430 -16.95 -11.93 -13.50
N ASN A 431 -16.17 -12.99 -13.63
CA ASN A 431 -15.07 -13.06 -14.59
C ASN A 431 -15.39 -14.05 -15.71
N PRO A 432 -15.58 -13.60 -16.96
CA PRO A 432 -15.87 -14.49 -18.09
C PRO A 432 -14.76 -15.52 -18.35
N VAL A 433 -13.51 -15.24 -17.96
CA VAL A 433 -12.38 -16.16 -18.13
C VAL A 433 -12.63 -17.50 -17.45
N PHE A 434 -13.33 -17.53 -16.31
CA PHE A 434 -13.62 -18.76 -15.56
C PHE A 434 -14.50 -19.75 -16.36
N TYR A 435 -15.17 -19.27 -17.40
CA TYR A 435 -16.12 -20.03 -18.21
C TYR A 435 -15.58 -20.28 -19.64
N LYS A 436 -14.37 -19.82 -19.97
CA LYS A 436 -13.75 -20.06 -21.27
C LYS A 436 -13.23 -21.50 -21.36
N LYS A 437 -13.33 -22.11 -22.55
CA LYS A 437 -13.01 -23.52 -22.81
C LYS A 437 -11.56 -23.92 -22.49
N ASN A 438 -10.62 -22.97 -22.51
CA ASN A 438 -9.22 -23.20 -22.20
C ASN A 438 -8.87 -23.02 -20.71
N THR A 439 -9.86 -22.70 -19.86
CA THR A 439 -9.66 -22.42 -18.43
C THR A 439 -10.18 -23.54 -17.55
N ASN A 440 -9.36 -23.98 -16.60
CA ASN A 440 -9.72 -24.92 -15.56
C ASN A 440 -9.59 -24.26 -14.18
N MET A 441 -10.56 -24.54 -13.30
CA MET A 441 -10.61 -24.03 -11.94
C MET A 441 -9.99 -25.06 -10.99
N LEU A 442 -8.92 -24.68 -10.29
CA LEU A 442 -8.34 -25.47 -9.20
C LEU A 442 -8.78 -24.85 -7.87
N LEU A 443 -9.87 -25.36 -7.32
CA LEU A 443 -10.49 -24.78 -6.12
C LEU A 443 -9.75 -25.15 -4.83
N GLY A 444 -9.47 -24.14 -4.00
CA GLY A 444 -8.83 -24.34 -2.70
C GLY A 444 -8.17 -23.08 -2.13
N ASP A 445 -7.65 -23.21 -0.92
CA ASP A 445 -6.75 -22.20 -0.36
C ASP A 445 -5.44 -22.16 -1.16
N ALA A 446 -4.94 -20.95 -1.47
CA ALA A 446 -3.79 -20.78 -2.34
C ALA A 446 -2.51 -21.40 -1.77
N LYS A 447 -2.31 -21.34 -0.44
CA LYS A 447 -1.12 -21.95 0.16
C LYS A 447 -1.21 -23.46 0.12
N LYS A 448 -2.34 -24.04 0.54
CA LYS A 448 -2.54 -25.50 0.53
C LYS A 448 -2.40 -26.10 -0.87
N THR A 449 -2.96 -25.44 -1.87
CA THR A 449 -2.88 -25.90 -3.27
C THR A 449 -1.46 -25.74 -3.82
N CYS A 450 -0.76 -24.64 -3.56
CA CYS A 450 0.66 -24.50 -3.92
C CYS A 450 1.55 -25.54 -3.22
N ASP A 451 1.35 -25.82 -1.93
CA ASP A 451 2.09 -26.85 -1.20
C ASP A 451 1.87 -28.25 -1.84
N ALA A 452 0.61 -28.58 -2.19
CA ALA A 452 0.28 -29.85 -2.82
C ALA A 452 0.85 -30.00 -4.24
N LEU A 453 0.79 -28.92 -5.04
CA LEU A 453 1.41 -28.88 -6.37
C LEU A 453 2.93 -29.05 -6.26
N LEU A 454 3.58 -28.33 -5.34
CA LEU A 454 5.02 -28.42 -5.10
C LEU A 454 5.45 -29.87 -4.80
N GLN A 455 4.77 -30.55 -3.88
CA GLN A 455 5.08 -31.93 -3.51
C GLN A 455 5.01 -32.87 -4.72
N LYS A 456 3.95 -32.76 -5.53
CA LYS A 456 3.77 -33.63 -6.71
C LYS A 456 4.71 -33.28 -7.87
N VAL A 457 5.01 -32.01 -8.07
CA VAL A 457 5.99 -31.53 -9.04
C VAL A 457 7.38 -32.07 -8.68
N GLN A 458 7.80 -31.93 -7.42
CA GLN A 458 9.09 -32.47 -6.97
C GLN A 458 9.18 -33.98 -7.15
N ALA A 459 8.13 -34.73 -6.80
CA ALA A 459 8.07 -36.17 -7.03
C ALA A 459 8.18 -36.54 -8.53
N SER A 460 7.60 -35.72 -9.42
CA SER A 460 7.57 -35.98 -10.87
C SER A 460 8.89 -35.66 -11.59
N PHE A 461 9.73 -34.77 -11.05
CA PHE A 461 10.99 -34.33 -11.68
C PHE A 461 12.27 -34.82 -10.95
N GLN A 462 12.13 -35.56 -9.85
CA GLN A 462 13.23 -36.26 -9.18
C GLN A 462 13.43 -37.70 -9.67
N SER A 463 12.64 -38.15 -10.65
CA SER A 463 12.84 -39.41 -11.40
C SER A 463 13.67 -39.12 -12.65
#